data_AF-A0A0N4XZH9-F1
#
_entry.id   AF-A0A0N4XZH9-F1
#
_cell.length_a   1.000
_cell.length_b   1.000
_cell.length_c   1.000
_cell.angle_alpha   90.00
_cell.angle_beta   90.00
_cell.angle_gamma   90.00
#
_symmetry.space_group_name_H-M   'P 1'
#
loop_
_entity.id
_entity.type
_entity.pdbx_description
1 polymer ?
#
loop_
_entity_poly.entity_id
_entity_poly.type
_entity_poly.pdbx_seq_one_letter_code
_entity_poly.pdbx_strand_id
1 'polypeptide(L)'
;LYSCHSSLLEFDYPNKYVKDVDLLSYPPYRSAIDVNHGDNECRTALYRAASKGHIDVLQYMLAYRCEFIDGKTRCPFQVDVYCSRGRTPLMVAAYNQSLPILT
;
A
#
# COMPACT_ATOMS: atom_id res chain seq x y z
N LEU A 1 3.41 0.11 -28.28
CA LEU A 1 2.78 1.15 -27.44
C LEU A 1 3.46 1.05 -26.08
N TYR A 2 4.41 1.93 -25.79
CA TYR A 2 5.06 1.96 -24.49
C TYR A 2 4.03 2.42 -23.47
N SER A 3 3.61 1.52 -22.58
CA SER A 3 2.86 1.93 -21.40
C SER A 3 3.77 2.85 -20.61
N CYS A 4 3.47 4.15 -20.54
CA CYS A 4 4.18 5.04 -19.64
C CYS A 4 3.90 4.54 -18.22
N HIS A 5 4.85 3.77 -17.65
CA HIS A 5 4.80 3.34 -16.27
C HIS A 5 4.70 4.60 -15.41
N SER A 6 3.50 4.84 -14.88
CA SER A 6 3.14 6.14 -14.34
C SER A 6 3.64 6.32 -12.90
N SER A 7 4.02 5.22 -12.25
CA SER A 7 4.59 5.21 -10.90
C SER A 7 5.67 4.13 -10.75
N LEU A 8 6.43 4.25 -9.65
CA LEU A 8 7.41 3.22 -9.23
C LEU A 8 6.75 1.86 -8.98
N LEU A 9 5.46 1.79 -8.64
CA LEU A 9 4.79 0.51 -8.39
C LEU A 9 4.49 -0.27 -9.67
N GLU A 10 4.42 0.42 -10.81
CA GLU A 10 4.16 -0.18 -12.12
C GLU A 10 5.44 -0.43 -12.92
N PHE A 11 6.59 0.02 -12.43
CA PHE A 11 7.86 -0.14 -13.12
C PHE A 11 8.21 -1.63 -13.27
N ASP A 12 8.62 -2.02 -14.48
CA ASP A 12 9.00 -3.40 -14.79
C ASP A 12 10.40 -3.71 -14.23
N TYR A 13 10.43 -4.08 -12.95
CA TYR A 13 11.67 -4.44 -12.28
C TYR A 13 12.21 -5.77 -12.82
N PRO A 14 13.53 -5.86 -13.11
CA PRO A 14 14.16 -7.13 -13.43
C PRO A 14 13.84 -8.20 -12.38
N ASN A 15 13.54 -9.43 -12.84
CA ASN A 15 13.13 -10.56 -11.99
C ASN A 15 14.04 -10.83 -10.78
N LYS A 16 15.34 -10.49 -10.86
CA LYS A 16 16.29 -10.59 -9.75
C LYS A 16 15.96 -9.71 -8.53
N TYR A 17 15.15 -8.67 -8.70
CA TYR A 17 14.71 -7.77 -7.64
C TYR A 17 13.29 -8.09 -7.15
N VAL A 18 12.52 -8.83 -7.93
CA VAL A 18 11.17 -9.25 -7.54
C VAL A 18 11.29 -10.38 -6.53
N LYS A 19 10.62 -10.21 -5.38
CA LYS A 19 10.60 -11.18 -4.28
C LYS A 19 9.17 -11.44 -3.85
N ASP A 20 8.98 -12.56 -3.16
CA ASP A 20 7.73 -12.87 -2.50
C ASP A 20 7.71 -12.08 -1.18
N VAL A 21 6.82 -11.10 -1.08
CA VAL A 21 6.62 -10.26 0.09
C VAL A 21 5.50 -10.86 0.92
N ASP A 22 5.86 -11.31 2.13
CA ASP A 22 4.94 -11.97 3.04
C ASP A 22 4.01 -10.98 3.75
N LEU A 23 2.79 -11.41 4.00
CA LEU A 23 1.76 -10.63 4.70
C LEU A 23 1.26 -11.46 5.90
N LEU A 24 1.16 -10.83 7.06
CA LEU A 24 0.79 -11.52 8.32
C LEU A 24 -0.50 -12.36 8.28
N SER A 25 -1.43 -12.08 7.35
CA SER A 25 -2.73 -12.75 7.28
C SER A 25 -3.17 -13.09 5.85
N TYR A 26 -2.29 -12.92 4.87
CA TYR A 26 -2.62 -13.11 3.46
C TYR A 26 -1.53 -13.92 2.75
N PRO A 27 -1.88 -14.61 1.65
CA PRO A 27 -0.88 -15.15 0.76
C PRO A 27 0.15 -14.07 0.37
N PRO A 28 1.44 -14.39 0.30
CA PRO A 28 2.46 -13.48 -0.20
C PRO A 28 2.14 -12.93 -1.59
N TYR A 29 2.67 -11.76 -1.90
CA TYR A 29 2.58 -11.13 -3.22
C TYR A 29 3.95 -10.92 -3.83
N ARG A 30 4.03 -10.85 -5.16
CA ARG A 30 5.32 -10.71 -5.85
C ARG A 30 5.56 -9.26 -6.21
N SER A 31 6.58 -8.65 -5.62
CA SER A 31 6.97 -7.28 -5.95
C SER A 31 8.42 -7.00 -5.59
N ALA A 32 9.03 -6.03 -6.27
CA ALA A 32 10.33 -5.49 -5.90
C ALA A 32 10.23 -4.56 -4.69
N ILE A 33 9.05 -3.97 -4.43
CA ILE A 33 8.80 -3.02 -3.36
C ILE A 33 7.84 -3.63 -2.34
N ASP A 34 8.26 -3.66 -1.07
CA ASP A 34 7.36 -3.95 0.03
C ASP A 34 6.56 -2.68 0.36
N VAL A 35 5.31 -2.62 -0.10
CA VAL A 35 4.44 -1.46 0.07
C VAL A 35 3.86 -1.34 1.48
N ASN A 36 3.96 -2.41 2.27
CA ASN A 36 3.49 -2.47 3.65
C ASN A 36 4.61 -2.29 4.66
N HIS A 37 5.84 -2.04 4.19
CA HIS A 37 6.95 -1.75 5.08
C HIS A 37 6.63 -0.55 5.98
N GLY A 38 6.71 -0.78 7.29
CA GLY A 38 6.49 0.25 8.30
C GLY A 38 7.76 1.04 8.58
N ASP A 39 7.62 2.34 8.87
CA ASP A 39 8.70 3.13 9.44
C ASP A 39 8.95 2.79 10.93
N ASN A 40 9.85 3.52 11.58
CA ASN A 40 10.22 3.31 13.00
C ASN A 40 9.04 3.45 13.98
N GLU A 41 7.89 3.97 13.56
CA GLU A 41 6.66 4.05 14.35
C GLU A 41 5.58 3.09 13.83
N CYS A 42 5.98 2.05 13.07
CA CYS A 42 5.11 1.07 12.42
C CYS A 42 4.08 1.71 11.47
N ARG A 43 4.39 2.89 10.91
CA ARG A 43 3.49 3.55 9.95
C ARG A 43 3.86 3.14 8.53
N THR A 44 2.89 2.62 7.80
CA THR A 44 3.04 2.28 6.37
C THR A 44 2.95 3.52 5.48
N ALA A 45 3.26 3.36 4.19
CA ALA A 45 3.05 4.42 3.20
C ALA A 45 1.58 4.91 3.19
N LEU A 46 0.62 3.97 3.29
CA LEU A 46 -0.81 4.28 3.37
C LEU A 46 -1.14 5.15 4.60
N TYR A 47 -0.55 4.85 5.76
CA TYR A 47 -0.70 5.68 6.97
C TYR A 47 -0.24 7.11 6.74
N ARG A 48 0.92 7.29 6.09
CA ARG A 48 1.48 8.61 5.82
C ARG A 48 0.59 9.42 4.86
N ALA A 49 0.10 8.79 3.80
CA ALA A 49 -0.84 9.42 2.86
C ALA A 49 -2.12 9.87 3.58
N ALA A 50 -2.71 8.99 4.41
CA ALA A 50 -3.89 9.30 5.22
C ALA A 50 -3.65 10.46 6.21
N SER A 51 -2.54 10.42 6.92
CA SER A 51 -2.16 11.44 7.90
C SER A 51 -1.90 12.82 7.28
N LYS A 52 -1.58 12.87 5.98
CA LYS A 52 -1.31 14.12 5.25
C LYS A 52 -2.48 14.57 4.37
N GLY A 53 -3.55 13.78 4.28
CA GLY A 53 -4.69 14.09 3.42
C GLY A 53 -4.38 14.00 1.92
N HIS A 54 -3.43 13.17 1.52
CA HIS A 54 -3.10 12.94 0.10
C HIS A 54 -4.09 11.93 -0.51
N ILE A 55 -5.31 12.40 -0.78
CA ILE A 55 -6.45 11.58 -1.18
C ILE A 55 -6.20 10.88 -2.52
N ASP A 56 -5.64 11.60 -3.48
CA ASP A 56 -5.24 11.12 -4.81
C ASP A 56 -4.25 9.95 -4.72
N VAL A 57 -3.21 10.10 -3.90
CA VAL A 57 -2.22 9.05 -3.63
C VAL A 57 -2.87 7.85 -2.97
N LEU A 58 -3.79 8.08 -2.02
CA LEU A 58 -4.53 7.02 -1.33
C LEU A 58 -5.42 6.22 -2.29
N GLN A 59 -6.18 6.91 -3.14
CA GLN A 59 -7.01 6.29 -4.17
C GLN A 59 -6.15 5.47 -5.13
N TYR A 60 -5.00 6.00 -5.55
CA TYR A 60 -4.05 5.27 -6.38
C TYR A 60 -3.53 4.00 -5.70
N MET A 61 -3.08 4.10 -4.43
CA MET A 61 -2.61 2.93 -3.66
C MET A 61 -3.70 1.87 -3.50
N LEU A 62 -4.95 2.27 -3.21
CA LEU A 62 -6.07 1.34 -3.04
C LEU A 62 -6.56 0.74 -4.37
N ALA A 63 -6.37 1.44 -5.48
CA ALA A 63 -6.67 0.95 -6.83
C ALA A 63 -5.57 0.04 -7.41
N TYR A 64 -4.34 0.12 -6.90
CA TYR A 64 -3.23 -0.70 -7.35
C TYR A 64 -3.54 -2.20 -7.19
N ARG A 65 -3.10 -3.01 -8.16
CA ARG A 65 -3.28 -4.46 -8.18
C ARG A 65 -1.96 -5.11 -8.55
N CYS A 66 -1.59 -6.16 -7.82
CA CYS A 66 -0.46 -7.02 -8.16
C CYS A 66 -0.84 -8.50 -8.02
N GLU A 67 -0.02 -9.37 -8.60
CA GLU A 67 -0.20 -10.81 -8.56
C GLU A 67 0.29 -11.39 -7.23
N PHE A 68 -0.55 -12.24 -6.64
CA PHE A 68 -0.25 -13.00 -5.44
C PHE A 68 0.22 -14.41 -5.81
N ILE A 69 0.91 -15.09 -4.89
CA ILE A 69 1.45 -16.43 -5.14
C ILE A 69 0.39 -17.48 -5.49
N ASP A 70 -0.88 -17.23 -5.16
CA ASP A 70 -2.01 -18.10 -5.50
C ASP A 70 -2.62 -17.80 -6.88
N GLY A 71 -1.95 -16.96 -7.68
CA GLY A 71 -2.36 -16.59 -9.04
C GLY A 71 -3.48 -15.55 -9.10
N LYS A 72 -3.91 -14.99 -7.96
CA LYS A 72 -4.96 -13.96 -7.93
C LYS A 72 -4.37 -12.56 -7.91
N THR A 73 -4.97 -11.65 -8.65
CA THR A 73 -4.63 -10.23 -8.60
C THR A 73 -5.50 -9.51 -7.56
N ARG A 74 -4.87 -8.75 -6.66
CA ARG A 74 -5.57 -7.99 -5.61
C ARG A 74 -4.72 -6.80 -5.16
N CYS A 75 -5.31 -5.95 -4.31
CA CYS A 75 -4.57 -4.86 -3.68
C CYS A 75 -3.61 -5.42 -2.61
N PRO A 76 -2.31 -5.10 -2.65
CA PRO A 76 -1.36 -5.52 -1.63
C PRO A 76 -1.38 -4.65 -0.37
N PHE A 77 -1.93 -3.43 -0.42
CA PHE A 77 -1.90 -2.50 0.71
C PHE A 77 -2.81 -2.98 1.86
N GLN A 78 -2.22 -3.15 3.04
CA GLN A 78 -2.95 -3.47 4.26
C GLN A 78 -3.53 -2.18 4.86
N VAL A 79 -4.86 -2.16 5.00
CA VAL A 79 -5.61 -1.00 5.52
C VAL A 79 -5.70 -0.98 7.05
N ASP A 80 -5.59 -2.15 7.69
CA ASP A 80 -5.73 -2.32 9.14
C ASP A 80 -4.37 -2.55 9.83
N VAL A 81 -3.38 -1.72 9.49
CA VAL A 81 -2.05 -1.76 10.13
C VAL A 81 -2.00 -0.74 11.26
N TYR A 82 -1.64 -1.20 12.46
CA TYR A 82 -1.53 -0.36 13.64
C TYR A 82 -0.15 0.29 13.72
N CYS A 83 -0.10 1.62 13.85
CA CYS A 83 1.14 2.29 14.23
C CYS A 83 1.50 1.99 15.70
N SER A 84 2.68 2.40 16.16
CA SER A 84 3.14 2.21 17.55
C SER A 84 2.24 2.83 18.65
N ARG A 85 1.27 3.66 18.26
CA ARG A 85 0.24 4.26 19.13
C ARG A 85 -1.13 3.55 19.03
N GLY A 86 -1.19 2.39 18.37
CA GLY A 86 -2.43 1.62 18.20
C GLY A 86 -3.46 2.25 17.26
N ARG A 87 -3.04 3.09 16.30
CA ARG A 87 -3.95 3.74 15.35
C ARG A 87 -3.76 3.19 13.94
N THR A 88 -4.86 3.01 13.23
CA THR A 88 -4.85 2.64 11.80
C THR A 88 -4.73 3.88 10.91
N PRO A 89 -4.32 3.75 9.64
CA PRO A 89 -4.36 4.84 8.66
C PRO A 89 -5.72 5.55 8.64
N LEU A 90 -6.81 4.76 8.66
CA LEU A 90 -8.17 5.28 8.56
C LEU A 90 -8.61 6.05 9.81
N MET A 91 -8.21 5.59 11.01
CA MET A 91 -8.46 6.34 12.25
C MET A 91 -7.83 7.73 12.21
N VAL A 92 -6.63 7.85 11.62
CA VAL A 92 -5.94 9.15 11.50
C VAL A 92 -6.59 10.04 10.44
N ALA A 93 -7.02 9.47 9.30
CA ALA A 93 -7.79 10.21 8.30
C ALA A 93 -9.07 10.80 8.91
N ALA A 94 -9.80 10.00 9.68
CA ALA A 94 -11.02 10.44 10.38
C ALA A 94 -10.74 11.56 11.38
N TYR A 95 -9.68 11.42 12.21
CA TYR A 95 -9.27 12.43 13.18
C TYR A 95 -8.91 13.77 12.50
N ASN A 96 -8.25 13.73 11.34
CA ASN A 96 -7.84 14.91 10.58
C ASN A 96 -8.97 15.53 9.72
N GLN A 97 -10.22 15.08 9.87
CA GLN A 97 -11.38 15.53 9.09
C GLN A 97 -11.25 15.29 7.57
N SER A 98 -10.43 14.32 7.15
CA SER A 98 -10.25 13.93 5.74
C SER A 98 -11.41 13.05 5.25
N LEU A 99 -12.64 13.58 5.32
CA LEU A 99 -13.92 12.93 4.96
C LEU A 99 -13.94 12.22 3.59
N PRO A 100 -13.29 12.72 2.51
CA PRO A 100 -13.40 12.09 1.18
C PRO A 100 -12.78 10.68 1.07
N ILE A 101 -12.00 10.24 2.07
CA ILE A 101 -11.38 8.90 2.07
C ILE A 101 -12.37 7.82 2.55
N LEU A 102 -13.41 8.20 3.29
CA LEU A 102 -14.34 7.28 3.98
C LEU A 102 -15.65 7.01 3.22
N THR A 103 -15.89 7.72 2.13
CA THR A 103 -17.12 7.71 1.32
C THR A 103 -16.88 7.12 -0.04
#